data_AF-A0A934BER3-F1
#
_entry.id   AF-A0A934BER3-F1
#
_cell.length_a   1.000
_cell.length_b   1.000
_cell.length_c   1.000
_cell.angle_alpha   90.00
_cell.angle_beta   90.00
_cell.angle_gamma   90.00
#
_symmetry.space_group_name_H-M   'P 1'
#
loop_
_entity.id
_entity.type
_entity.pdbx_description
1 polymer ?
#
loop_
_entity_poly.entity_id
_entity_poly.type
_entity_poly.pdbx_seq_one_letter_code
_entity_poly.pdbx_strand_id
1 'polypeptide(L)'
;MENSYQEKPYFLYTVWDPIVRVLHWWNAITLFSQIITGSIILIFGSEIHGGIRDNLVNIHSISGYMFAAGVFTRILWLFIGPPSAKWRDLLPLTSAQRKVFIIHLLLSGGMWPGNYRCGYT
;
A
#
# COMPACT_ATOMS: atom_id res chain seq x y z
N MET A 1 -1.99 16.32 -48.60
CA MET A 1 -1.23 15.43 -47.70
C MET A 1 -1.97 15.41 -46.38
N GLU A 2 -2.84 14.43 -46.19
CA GLU A 2 -3.68 14.31 -45.00
C GLU A 2 -2.93 13.54 -43.93
N ASN A 3 -2.76 14.15 -42.75
CA ASN A 3 -1.93 13.62 -41.68
C ASN A 3 -2.79 12.69 -40.82
N SER A 4 -2.71 11.39 -41.09
CA SER A 4 -3.50 10.35 -40.42
C SER A 4 -2.89 9.97 -39.06
N TYR A 5 -3.05 10.86 -38.07
CA TYR A 5 -2.84 10.48 -36.68
C TYR A 5 -3.94 9.50 -36.26
N GLN A 6 -3.63 8.21 -36.29
CA GLN A 6 -4.48 7.15 -35.76
C GLN A 6 -4.62 7.37 -34.24
N GLU A 7 -5.74 7.94 -33.82
CA GLU A 7 -6.14 8.03 -32.41
C GLU A 7 -6.18 6.61 -31.84
N LYS A 8 -5.24 6.27 -30.95
CA LYS A 8 -5.26 4.99 -30.25
C LYS A 8 -6.43 5.01 -29.26
N PRO A 9 -7.38 4.06 -29.32
CA PRO A 9 -8.48 4.03 -28.37
C PRO A 9 -7.94 3.80 -26.95
N TYR A 10 -8.18 4.77 -26.06
CA TYR A 10 -7.84 4.68 -24.65
C TYR A 10 -8.93 3.89 -23.92
N PHE A 11 -8.58 2.77 -23.29
CA PHE A 11 -9.50 2.04 -22.40
C PHE A 11 -9.26 2.48 -20.96
N LEU A 12 -10.27 3.10 -20.34
CA LEU A 12 -10.25 3.42 -18.91
C LEU A 12 -10.61 2.17 -18.10
N TYR A 13 -9.73 1.77 -17.19
CA TYR A 13 -9.95 0.65 -16.27
C TYR A 13 -10.13 1.19 -14.85
N THR A 14 -11.15 0.72 -14.14
CA THR A 14 -11.46 1.19 -12.78
C THR A 14 -10.56 0.51 -11.76
N VAL A 15 -9.49 1.19 -11.35
CA VAL A 15 -8.56 0.72 -10.29
C VAL A 15 -9.07 1.06 -8.88
N TRP A 16 -10.26 1.66 -8.79
CA TRP A 16 -10.73 2.26 -7.55
C TRP A 16 -11.45 1.23 -6.67
N ASP A 17 -10.73 0.60 -5.73
CA ASP A 17 -11.34 -0.16 -4.63
C ASP A 17 -11.63 0.79 -3.44
N PRO A 18 -12.90 1.10 -3.12
CA PRO A 18 -13.25 1.97 -2.01
C PRO A 18 -12.97 1.32 -0.64
N ILE A 19 -13.10 -0.01 -0.51
CA ILE A 19 -12.90 -0.75 0.75
C ILE A 19 -11.42 -0.67 1.17
N VAL A 20 -10.51 -0.82 0.21
CA VAL A 20 -9.06 -0.66 0.46
C VAL A 20 -8.73 0.71 1.06
N ARG A 21 -9.37 1.78 0.56
CA ARG A 21 -9.10 3.15 1.03
C ARG A 21 -9.68 3.40 2.41
N VAL A 22 -10.91 2.95 2.65
CA VAL A 22 -11.54 3.04 3.97
C VAL A 22 -10.68 2.30 5.00
N LEU A 23 -10.26 1.07 4.70
CA LEU A 23 -9.38 0.30 5.60
C LEU A 23 -8.01 0.97 5.78
N HIS A 24 -7.44 1.56 4.72
CA HIS A 24 -6.15 2.26 4.82
C HIS A 24 -6.25 3.48 5.74
N TRP A 25 -7.25 4.34 5.54
CA TRP A 25 -7.44 5.54 6.38
C TRP A 25 -7.88 5.17 7.81
N TRP A 26 -8.70 4.13 7.98
CA TRP A 26 -9.01 3.58 9.30
C TRP A 26 -7.76 3.16 10.06
N ASN A 27 -6.88 2.38 9.41
CA ASN A 27 -5.63 1.92 10.00
C ASN A 27 -4.69 3.11 10.32
N ALA A 28 -4.63 4.12 9.45
CA ALA A 28 -3.82 5.32 9.69
C ALA A 28 -4.30 6.08 10.93
N ILE A 29 -5.61 6.31 11.07
CA ILE A 29 -6.19 7.05 12.20
C ILE A 29 -6.02 6.27 13.51
N THR A 30 -6.30 4.96 13.50
CA THR A 30 -6.20 4.12 14.70
C THR A 30 -4.74 3.90 15.12
N LEU A 31 -3.81 3.77 14.17
CA LEU A 31 -2.36 3.78 14.46
C LEU A 31 -1.91 5.11 15.07
N PHE A 32 -2.39 6.23 14.54
CA PHE A 32 -2.04 7.54 15.09
C PHE A 32 -2.56 7.71 16.53
N SER A 33 -3.79 7.26 16.81
CA SER A 33 -4.33 7.19 18.16
C SER A 33 -3.48 6.31 19.09
N GLN A 34 -3.01 5.16 18.60
CA GLN A 34 -2.11 4.26 19.33
C GLN A 34 -0.77 4.93 19.66
N ILE A 35 -0.15 5.60 18.68
CA ILE A 35 1.12 6.31 18.88
C ILE A 35 0.96 7.40 19.94
N ILE A 36 -0.08 8.23 19.83
CA ILE A 36 -0.31 9.33 20.79
C ILE A 36 -0.55 8.78 22.19
N THR A 37 -1.55 7.91 22.34
CA THR A 37 -1.96 7.41 23.67
C THR A 37 -0.85 6.57 24.31
N GLY A 38 -0.19 5.71 23.53
CA GLY A 38 0.96 4.92 23.99
C GLY A 38 2.14 5.79 24.41
N SER A 39 2.44 6.86 23.67
CA SER A 39 3.50 7.79 24.03
C SER A 39 3.20 8.54 25.33
N ILE A 40 1.95 8.99 25.52
CA ILE A 40 1.54 9.65 26.77
C ILE A 40 1.66 8.70 27.96
N ILE A 41 1.19 7.45 27.82
CA ILE A 41 1.30 6.43 28.88
C ILE A 41 2.77 6.14 29.20
N LEU A 42 3.62 6.01 28.17
CA LEU A 42 5.03 5.70 28.36
C LEU A 42 5.79 6.83 29.07
N ILE A 43 5.54 8.08 28.71
CA ILE A 43 6.29 9.25 29.22
C ILE A 43 5.73 9.71 30.57
N PHE A 44 4.40 9.79 30.72
CA PHE A 44 3.74 10.44 31.86
C PHE A 44 2.95 9.45 32.73
N GLY A 45 3.00 8.15 32.45
CA GLY A 45 2.15 7.16 33.13
C GLY A 45 2.33 7.04 34.65
N SER A 46 3.47 7.47 35.18
CA SER A 46 3.73 7.57 36.62
C SER A 46 3.23 8.87 37.25
N GLU A 47 2.99 9.91 36.46
CA GLU A 47 2.56 11.24 36.92
C GLU A 47 1.04 11.44 36.79
N ILE A 48 0.39 10.68 35.89
CA ILE A 48 -1.05 10.69 35.70
C ILE A 48 -1.69 9.68 36.66
N HIS A 49 -2.67 10.12 37.45
CA HIS A 49 -3.31 9.28 38.47
C HIS A 49 -4.85 9.26 38.35
N GLY A 50 -5.46 8.28 39.01
CA GLY A 50 -6.92 8.13 39.12
C GLY A 50 -7.62 7.98 37.77
N GLY A 51 -8.84 8.49 37.68
CA GLY A 51 -9.71 8.28 36.52
C GLY A 51 -9.14 8.77 35.19
N ILE A 52 -8.20 9.72 35.18
CA ILE A 52 -7.53 10.17 33.95
C ILE A 52 -6.65 9.05 33.39
N ARG A 53 -5.88 8.37 34.25
CA ARG A 53 -5.03 7.24 33.85
C ARG A 53 -5.88 6.09 33.33
N ASP A 54 -6.95 5.76 34.05
CA ASP A 54 -7.84 4.65 33.69
C ASP A 54 -8.53 4.89 32.34
N ASN A 55 -9.01 6.12 32.10
CA ASN A 55 -9.58 6.51 30.82
C ASN A 55 -8.56 6.45 29.68
N LEU A 56 -7.33 6.90 29.91
CA LEU A 56 -6.27 6.88 28.90
C LEU A 56 -5.89 5.44 28.51
N VAL A 57 -5.74 4.56 29.50
CA VAL A 57 -5.48 3.12 29.27
C VAL A 57 -6.66 2.46 28.56
N ASN A 58 -7.90 2.82 28.91
CA ASN A 58 -9.09 2.30 28.25
C ASN A 58 -9.17 2.74 26.77
N ILE A 59 -8.95 4.02 26.46
CA ILE A 59 -8.92 4.54 25.09
C ILE A 59 -7.80 3.90 24.28
N HIS A 60 -6.62 3.73 24.89
CA HIS A 60 -5.51 3.00 24.27
C HIS A 60 -5.89 1.55 23.98
N SER A 61 -6.50 0.84 24.93
CA SER A 61 -6.89 -0.56 24.74
C SER A 61 -7.96 -0.73 23.65
N ILE A 62 -9.02 0.09 23.68
CA ILE A 62 -10.09 0.06 22.68
C ILE A 62 -9.57 0.40 21.29
N SER A 63 -8.77 1.48 21.15
CA SER A 63 -8.18 1.84 19.87
C SER A 63 -7.21 0.77 19.35
N GLY A 64 -6.54 0.04 20.25
CA GLY A 64 -5.71 -1.12 19.91
C GLY A 64 -6.53 -2.25 19.29
N TYR A 65 -7.68 -2.59 19.86
CA TYR A 65 -8.59 -3.58 19.26
C TYR A 65 -9.12 -3.12 17.89
N MET A 66 -9.47 -1.84 17.74
CA MET A 66 -9.90 -1.27 16.46
C MET A 66 -8.80 -1.31 15.40
N PHE A 67 -7.56 -1.03 15.78
CA PHE A 67 -6.38 -1.12 14.91
C PHE A 67 -6.13 -2.58 14.50
N ALA A 68 -6.13 -3.51 15.45
CA ALA A 68 -5.93 -4.93 15.19
C ALA A 68 -7.00 -5.49 14.22
N ALA A 69 -8.28 -5.14 14.44
CA ALA A 69 -9.37 -5.54 13.56
C ALA A 69 -9.23 -4.95 12.15
N GLY A 70 -8.81 -3.69 12.04
CA GLY A 70 -8.59 -3.01 10.76
C GLY A 70 -7.44 -3.61 9.97
N VAL A 71 -6.31 -3.89 10.61
CA VAL A 71 -5.15 -4.57 10.00
C VAL A 71 -5.51 -5.99 9.59
N PHE A 72 -6.19 -6.74 10.47
CA PHE A 72 -6.62 -8.11 10.16
C PHE A 72 -7.55 -8.16 8.95
N THR A 73 -8.57 -7.29 8.94
CA THR A 73 -9.48 -7.16 7.80
C THR A 73 -8.73 -6.78 6.53
N ARG A 74 -7.76 -5.86 6.62
CA ARG A 74 -6.94 -5.47 5.48
C ARG A 74 -6.12 -6.65 4.94
N ILE A 75 -5.54 -7.46 5.81
CA ILE A 75 -4.78 -8.66 5.45
C ILE A 75 -5.71 -9.66 4.74
N LEU A 76 -6.90 -9.92 5.28
CA LEU A 76 -7.89 -10.78 4.62
C LEU A 76 -8.27 -10.25 3.23
N TRP A 77 -8.47 -8.93 3.10
CA TRP A 77 -8.82 -8.29 1.83
C TRP A 77 -7.75 -8.43 0.75
N LEU A 78 -6.48 -8.67 1.12
CA LEU A 78 -5.41 -8.96 0.17
C LEU A 78 -5.59 -10.32 -0.54
N PHE A 79 -6.34 -11.25 0.07
CA PHE A 79 -6.58 -12.59 -0.48
C PHE A 79 -7.91 -12.66 -1.24
N ILE A 80 -8.98 -12.16 -0.63
CA ILE A 80 -10.36 -12.30 -1.16
C ILE A 80 -10.80 -11.12 -2.04
N GLY A 81 -10.11 -9.98 -1.98
CA GLY A 81 -10.50 -8.76 -2.68
C GLY A 81 -10.33 -8.82 -4.21
N PRO A 82 -10.82 -7.79 -4.94
CA PRO A 82 -10.66 -7.66 -6.38
C PRO A 82 -9.17 -7.60 -6.78
N PRO A 83 -8.80 -7.80 -8.07
CA PRO A 83 -7.40 -7.78 -8.51
C PRO A 83 -6.61 -6.56 -8.04
N SER A 84 -7.24 -5.38 -8.03
CA SER A 84 -6.69 -4.10 -7.56
C SER A 84 -6.36 -4.06 -6.05
N ALA A 85 -6.86 -5.02 -5.28
CA ALA A 85 -6.64 -5.12 -3.84
C ALA A 85 -5.60 -6.18 -3.45
N LYS A 86 -5.15 -7.02 -4.40
CA LYS A 86 -4.28 -8.18 -4.13
C LYS A 86 -2.79 -7.79 -4.08
N TRP A 87 -2.01 -8.60 -3.38
CA TRP A 87 -0.54 -8.51 -3.35
C TRP A 87 0.13 -8.41 -4.73
N ARG A 88 -0.47 -9.05 -5.74
CA ARG A 88 0.05 -9.08 -7.12
C ARG A 88 0.07 -7.72 -7.81
N ASP A 89 -0.73 -6.76 -7.33
CA ASP A 89 -0.77 -5.39 -7.86
C ASP A 89 0.17 -4.44 -7.08
N LEU A 90 0.51 -4.81 -5.84
CA LEU A 90 1.46 -4.06 -4.99
C LEU A 90 2.92 -4.38 -5.30
N LEU A 91 3.21 -5.60 -5.75
CA LEU A 91 4.55 -6.01 -6.14
C LEU A 91 4.69 -5.95 -7.67
N PRO A 92 5.75 -5.33 -8.23
CA PRO A 92 6.03 -5.34 -9.67
C PRO A 92 6.58 -6.72 -10.11
N LEU A 93 5.86 -7.79 -9.77
CA LEU A 93 6.19 -9.18 -10.04
C LEU A 93 5.22 -9.78 -11.06
N THR A 94 4.71 -8.96 -11.99
CA THR A 94 4.13 -9.54 -13.19
C THR A 94 5.23 -10.32 -13.93
N SER A 95 4.91 -11.46 -14.51
CA SER A 95 5.88 -12.32 -15.21
C SER A 95 6.64 -11.55 -16.31
N ALA A 96 6.01 -10.52 -16.88
CA ALA A 96 6.63 -9.60 -17.83
C ALA A 96 7.66 -8.67 -17.17
N GLN A 97 7.31 -8.01 -16.06
CA GLN A 97 8.24 -7.13 -15.33
C GLN A 97 9.40 -7.90 -14.71
N ARG A 98 9.17 -9.13 -14.23
CA ARG A 98 10.23 -10.02 -13.70
C ARG A 98 11.27 -10.35 -14.77
N LYS A 99 10.85 -10.58 -16.02
CA LYS A 99 11.78 -10.80 -17.15
C LYS A 99 12.64 -9.57 -17.41
N VAL A 100 12.04 -8.38 -17.46
CA VAL A 100 12.78 -7.12 -17.68
C VAL A 100 13.76 -6.85 -16.54
N PHE A 101 13.36 -7.05 -15.29
CA PHE A 101 14.22 -6.87 -14.13
C PHE A 101 15.39 -7.87 -14.11
N ILE A 102 15.13 -9.16 -14.40
CA ILE A 102 16.19 -10.18 -14.51
C ILE A 102 17.14 -9.87 -15.67
N ILE A 103 16.62 -9.44 -16.83
CA ILE A 103 17.45 -9.02 -17.96
C ILE A 103 18.34 -7.84 -17.56
N HIS A 104 17.78 -6.83 -16.88
CA HIS A 104 18.56 -5.67 -16.44
C HIS A 104 19.60 -6.04 -15.36
N LEU A 105 19.27 -6.95 -14.44
CA LEU A 105 20.17 -7.43 -13.39
C LEU A 105 21.30 -8.32 -13.96
N LEU A 106 21.02 -9.12 -14.99
CA LEU A 106 22.03 -9.94 -15.67
C LEU A 106 22.92 -9.11 -16.61
N LEU A 107 22.41 -8.02 -17.18
CA LEU A 107 23.15 -7.15 -18.11
C LEU A 107 23.90 -5.99 -17.42
N SER A 108 23.59 -5.67 -16.16
CA SER A 108 24.27 -4.61 -15.39
C SER A 108 25.63 -5.04 -14.83
N GLY A 109 26.01 -6.32 -14.97
CA GLY A 109 27.35 -6.82 -14.65
C GLY A 109 28.39 -6.66 -15.77
N GLY A 110 28.00 -6.23 -16.97
CA GLY A 110 28.96 -6.03 -18.06
C GLY A 110 28.31 -5.66 -19.38
N MET A 111 28.72 -4.51 -19.90
CA MET A 111 28.53 -4.06 -21.28
C MET A 111 27.11 -3.58 -21.63
N TRP A 112 26.94 -2.26 -21.60
CA TRP A 112 25.89 -1.56 -22.35
C TRP A 112 26.05 -1.84 -23.85
N PRO A 113 25.12 -2.52 -24.54
CA PRO A 113 25.11 -2.51 -25.98
C PRO A 113 24.31 -1.28 -26.41
N GLY A 114 25.00 -0.33 -27.03
CA GLY A 114 24.35 0.73 -27.78
C GLY A 114 23.44 0.16 -28.88
N ASN A 115 22.40 0.93 -29.20
CA ASN A 115 21.51 0.82 -30.35
C ASN A 115 20.42 -0.27 -30.31
N TYR A 116 19.31 0.06 -29.63
CA TYR A 116 18.00 -0.48 -30.00
C TYR A 116 17.46 0.36 -31.17
N ARG A 117 17.78 -0.04 -32.42
CA ARG A 117 17.00 0.38 -33.58
C ARG A 117 15.68 -0.38 -33.55
N CYS A 118 14.60 0.33 -33.26
CA CYS A 118 13.23 -0.17 -33.39
C CYS A 118 12.89 -0.26 -34.87
N GLY A 119 12.95 -1.46 -35.45
CA GLY A 119 12.44 -1.75 -36.79
C GLY A 119 11.10 -2.45 -36.67
N TYR A 120 10.03 -1.77 -37.07
CA TYR A 120 8.77 -2.40 -37.43
C TYR A 120 8.78 -2.59 -38.95
N THR A 121 8.75 -3.84 -39.40
CA THR A 121 8.29 -4.23 -40.74
C THR A 121 7.11 -5.17 -40.54
#